data_AF-A0A4S2KF65-F1
#
_entry.id   AF-A0A4S2KF65-F1
#
_cell.length_a   1.000
_cell.length_b   1.000
_cell.length_c   1.000
_cell.angle_alpha   90.00
_cell.angle_beta   90.00
_cell.angle_gamma   90.00
#
_symmetry.space_group_name_H-M   'P 1'
#
loop_
_entity.id
_entity.type
_entity.pdbx_description
1 polymer ?
#
loop_
_entity_poly.entity_id
_entity_poly.type
_entity_poly.pdbx_seq_one_letter_code
_entity_poly.pdbx_strand_id
1 'polypeptide(L)'
;MPLFFNKFSPKKTPTRKASVFLANKNLSPKRIEKELGPEVGPIRLHLGDQEAVFEAGLWIPESGKAGGTFKENEKLKKEVRRLEEENNLLKLKFDVLLDMLTQTTADAHSQKEELERLKNNFSHNKRVVV
;
A
#
# COMPACT_ATOMS: atom_id res chain seq x y z
N MET A 1 -13.68 -4.60 70.61
CA MET A 1 -13.32 -4.45 69.19
C MET A 1 -13.41 -2.98 68.83
N PRO A 2 -12.32 -2.39 68.33
CA PRO A 2 -12.41 -1.61 67.09
C PRO A 2 -11.34 -2.09 66.11
N LEU A 3 -11.80 -2.74 65.03
CA LEU A 3 -11.00 -3.14 63.89
C LEU A 3 -11.05 -2.00 62.87
N PHE A 4 -9.89 -1.59 62.37
CA PHE A 4 -9.64 -0.61 61.31
C PHE A 4 -9.72 0.88 61.68
N PHE A 5 -8.61 1.41 62.22
CA PHE A 5 -8.23 2.81 62.00
C PHE A 5 -6.79 2.87 61.48
N ASN A 6 -6.60 2.60 60.18
CA ASN A 6 -5.44 3.09 59.47
C ASN A 6 -5.94 4.13 58.45
N LYS A 7 -5.87 5.41 58.81
CA LYS A 7 -6.07 6.50 57.85
C LYS A 7 -4.85 6.52 56.94
N PHE A 8 -4.96 5.87 55.79
CA PHE A 8 -4.03 6.04 54.68
C PHE A 8 -3.93 7.54 54.36
N SER A 9 -2.84 8.16 54.81
CA SER A 9 -2.49 9.56 54.52
C SER A 9 -1.27 9.56 53.59
N PRO A 10 -1.46 9.34 52.27
CA PRO A 10 -0.35 9.33 51.35
C PRO A 10 0.33 10.69 51.39
N LYS A 11 1.65 10.68 51.64
CA LYS A 11 2.46 11.90 51.66
C LYS A 11 2.26 12.61 50.32
N LYS A 12 2.12 13.95 50.36
CA LYS A 12 2.02 14.75 49.13
C LYS A 12 3.23 14.43 48.26
N THR A 13 2.97 13.95 47.05
CA THR A 13 4.02 13.67 46.08
C THR A 13 4.82 14.96 45.86
N PRO A 14 6.15 14.93 46.02
CA PRO A 14 6.96 16.12 45.83
C PRO A 14 6.72 16.65 44.41
N THR A 15 6.52 17.97 44.30
CA THR A 15 6.34 18.64 43.01
C THR A 15 7.56 18.32 42.15
N ARG A 16 7.33 17.54 41.09
CA ARG A 16 8.37 17.21 40.11
C ARG A 16 8.88 18.55 39.57
N LYS A 17 10.16 18.86 39.80
CA LYS A 17 10.78 20.04 39.18
C LYS A 17 10.50 19.92 37.68
N ALA A 18 9.83 20.91 37.09
CA ALA A 18 9.55 20.93 35.67
C ALA A 18 10.86 20.62 34.93
N SER A 19 10.83 19.66 33.99
CA SER A 19 12.00 19.26 33.23
C SER A 19 12.67 20.50 32.64
N VAL A 20 13.88 20.80 33.11
CA VAL A 20 14.65 22.03 32.83
C VAL A 20 15.08 22.15 31.35
N PHE A 21 14.54 21.32 30.45
CA PHE A 21 14.89 21.37 29.02
C PHE A 21 14.43 22.65 28.31
N LEU A 22 13.45 23.36 28.85
CA LEU A 22 13.00 24.65 28.30
C LEU A 22 13.63 25.86 28.99
N ALA A 23 14.11 25.74 30.23
CA ALA A 23 14.50 26.90 31.03
C ALA A 23 15.85 27.55 30.63
N ASN A 24 16.67 26.86 29.83
CA ASN A 24 18.03 27.31 29.48
C ASN A 24 18.16 27.94 28.08
N LYS A 25 17.06 28.10 27.33
CA LYS A 25 17.06 28.77 26.02
C LYS A 25 16.33 30.11 26.14
N ASN A 26 16.92 31.17 25.61
CA ASN A 26 16.23 32.44 25.38
C ASN A 26 14.97 32.19 24.55
N LEU A 27 13.83 32.08 25.22
CA LEU A 27 12.51 31.86 24.65
C LEU A 27 11.93 33.23 24.29
N SER A 28 12.36 33.79 23.17
CA SER A 28 11.67 34.96 22.62
C SER A 28 10.23 34.57 22.27
N PRO A 29 9.23 35.46 22.43
CA PRO A 29 7.83 35.17 22.10
C PRO A 29 7.66 34.60 20.68
N LYS A 30 8.39 35.16 19.71
CA LYS A 30 8.41 34.68 18.31
C LYS A 30 8.91 33.25 18.15
N ARG A 31 9.87 32.83 18.99
CA ARG A 31 10.39 31.45 18.96
C ARG A 31 9.41 30.48 19.60
N ILE A 32 8.80 30.86 20.72
CA ILE A 32 7.75 30.06 21.37
C ILE A 32 6.61 29.82 20.38
N GLU A 33 6.14 30.87 19.72
CA GLU A 33 5.07 30.77 18.72
C GLU A 33 5.47 29.87 17.55
N LYS A 34 6.73 29.92 17.11
CA LYS A 34 7.24 29.05 16.04
C LYS A 34 7.41 27.57 16.45
N GLU A 35 7.85 27.29 17.69
CA GLU A 35 8.19 25.92 18.14
C GLU A 35 7.05 25.22 18.90
N LEU A 36 6.14 25.99 19.51
CA LEU A 36 5.08 25.51 20.40
C LEU A 36 3.71 26.12 20.07
N GLY A 37 3.62 26.96 19.03
CA GLY A 37 2.36 27.55 18.61
C GLY A 37 1.46 26.55 17.86
N PRO A 38 0.20 26.92 17.63
CA PRO A 38 -0.74 26.09 16.87
C PRO A 38 -0.29 25.87 15.42
N GLU A 39 0.50 26.79 14.85
CA GLU A 39 0.99 26.77 13.46
C GLU A 39 2.46 26.34 13.36
N VAL A 40 2.84 25.27 14.07
CA VAL A 40 4.23 24.75 14.11
C VAL A 40 4.72 24.21 12.76
N GLY A 41 3.81 23.91 11.83
CA GLY A 41 4.14 23.31 10.54
C GLY A 41 4.64 21.86 10.64
N PRO A 42 5.19 21.28 9.56
CA PRO A 42 5.68 19.91 9.56
C PRO A 42 6.90 19.76 10.47
N ILE A 43 6.94 18.68 11.26
CA ILE A 43 8.02 18.43 12.22
C ILE A 43 9.29 18.05 11.46
N ARG A 44 10.36 18.83 11.64
CA ARG A 44 11.66 18.60 11.00
C ARG A 44 12.70 18.15 12.02
N LEU A 45 13.49 17.15 11.67
CA LEU A 45 14.65 16.68 12.42
C LEU A 45 15.92 17.08 11.67
N HIS A 46 16.82 17.80 12.34
CA HIS A 46 18.16 18.10 11.84
C HIS A 46 19.19 17.36 12.70
N LEU A 47 19.96 16.46 12.10
CA LEU A 47 21.04 15.73 12.74
C LEU A 47 22.32 15.90 11.90
N GLY A 48 23.14 16.88 12.28
CA GLY A 48 24.32 17.27 11.49
C GLY A 48 23.92 17.74 10.09
N ASP A 49 24.44 17.09 9.06
CA ASP A 49 24.17 17.42 7.66
C ASP A 49 22.91 16.70 7.10
N GLN A 50 22.18 15.97 7.95
CA GLN A 50 20.95 15.26 7.57
C GLN A 50 19.72 15.99 8.08
N GLU A 51 18.75 16.18 7.18
CA GLU A 51 17.43 16.73 7.48
C GLU A 51 16.37 15.69 7.12
N ALA A 52 15.38 15.51 7.99
CA ALA A 52 14.22 14.65 7.75
C ALA A 52 12.93 15.32 8.22
N VAL A 53 11.83 15.05 7.52
CA VAL A 53 10.49 15.56 7.83
C VAL A 53 9.61 14.42 8.27
N PHE A 54 8.83 14.62 9.33
CA PHE A 54 7.84 13.65 9.77
C PHE A 54 6.53 13.86 9.02
N GLU A 55 6.13 12.87 8.22
CA GLU A 55 4.91 12.88 7.44
C GLU A 55 4.22 11.51 7.51
N ALA A 56 2.91 11.51 7.74
CA ALA A 56 2.08 10.30 7.79
C ALA A 56 2.61 9.17 8.72
N GLY A 57 3.29 9.52 9.82
CA GLY A 57 3.83 8.54 10.77
C GLY A 57 5.26 8.08 10.49
N LEU A 58 5.91 8.61 9.45
CA LEU A 58 7.25 8.20 9.00
C LEU A 58 8.20 9.39 8.91
N TRP A 59 9.48 9.13 9.14
CA TRP A 59 10.55 10.11 8.89
C TRP A 59 11.03 10.00 7.44
N ILE A 60 10.77 11.05 6.66
CA ILE A 60 11.17 11.19 5.26
C ILE A 60 12.48 11.99 5.20
N PRO A 61 13.60 11.38 4.79
CA PRO A 61 14.85 12.12 4.66
C PRO A 61 14.79 13.11 3.48
N GLU A 62 15.00 14.40 3.75
CA GLU A 62 15.07 15.47 2.75
C GLU A 62 16.50 15.68 2.22
N SER A 63 17.50 15.55 3.10
CA SER A 63 18.91 15.81 2.79
C SER A 63 19.81 14.59 3.02
N GLY A 64 20.99 14.61 2.40
CA GLY A 64 22.03 13.58 2.52
C GLY A 64 21.79 12.34 1.65
N LYS A 65 22.72 11.38 1.76
CA LYS A 65 22.70 10.12 0.98
C LYS A 65 21.40 9.32 1.18
N ALA A 66 20.84 9.36 2.40
CA ALA A 66 19.58 8.71 2.74
C ALA A 66 18.37 9.32 2.00
N GLY A 67 18.37 10.63 1.74
CA GLY A 67 17.30 11.31 0.99
C GLY A 67 17.22 10.86 -0.46
N GLY A 68 18.37 10.75 -1.14
CA GLY A 68 18.45 10.24 -2.51
C GLY A 68 17.93 8.80 -2.61
N THR A 69 18.42 7.92 -1.73
CA THR A 69 17.99 6.51 -1.68
C THR A 69 16.51 6.35 -1.33
N PHE A 70 15.93 7.20 -0.48
CA PHE A 70 14.51 7.16 -0.17
C PHE A 70 13.65 7.51 -1.39
N LYS A 71 13.99 8.60 -2.10
CA LYS A 71 13.27 9.01 -3.32
C LYS A 71 13.36 7.96 -4.43
N GLU A 72 14.53 7.35 -4.60
CA GLU A 72 14.73 6.26 -5.55
C GLU A 72 13.89 5.03 -5.18
N ASN A 73 13.90 4.62 -3.90
CA ASN A 73 13.06 3.51 -3.43
C ASN A 73 11.57 3.77 -3.65
N GLU A 74 11.08 4.98 -3.38
CA GLU A 74 9.68 5.33 -3.63
C GLU A 74 9.33 5.28 -5.13
N LYS A 75 10.24 5.72 -6.00
CA LYS A 75 10.08 5.59 -7.45
C LYS A 75 10.05 4.11 -7.87
N LEU A 76 10.96 3.30 -7.35
CA LEU A 76 11.03 1.87 -7.63
C LEU A 76 9.77 1.13 -7.16
N LYS A 77 9.24 1.44 -5.97
CA LYS A 77 7.97 0.86 -5.49
C LYS A 77 6.80 1.17 -6.42
N LYS A 78 6.71 2.41 -6.92
CA LYS A 78 5.67 2.80 -7.88
C LYS A 78 5.81 2.02 -9.19
N GLU A 79 7.04 1.85 -9.67
CA GLU A 79 7.31 1.11 -10.89
C GLU A 79 7.02 -0.39 -10.74
N VAL A 80 7.39 -0.99 -9.61
CA VAL A 80 7.04 -2.39 -9.28
C VAL A 80 5.52 -2.57 -9.30
N ARG A 81 4.77 -1.68 -8.64
CA ARG A 81 3.30 -1.75 -8.65
C ARG A 81 2.73 -1.65 -10.07
N ARG A 82 3.23 -0.71 -10.87
CA ARG A 82 2.81 -0.55 -12.27
C ARG A 82 3.07 -1.82 -13.08
N LEU A 83 4.25 -2.43 -12.93
CA LEU A 83 4.61 -3.67 -13.60
C LEU A 83 3.78 -4.86 -13.13
N GLU A 84 3.46 -4.94 -11.83
CA GLU A 84 2.58 -5.96 -11.28
C GLU A 84 1.16 -5.85 -11.85
N GLU A 85 0.61 -4.63 -11.95
CA GLU A 85 -0.70 -4.36 -12.56
C GLU A 85 -0.72 -4.76 -14.04
N GLU A 86 0.32 -4.40 -14.80
CA GLU A 86 0.47 -4.80 -16.21
C GLU A 86 0.58 -6.32 -16.36
N ASN A 87 1.35 -6.98 -15.50
CA ASN A 87 1.49 -8.43 -15.50
C ASN A 87 0.14 -9.13 -15.25
N ASN A 88 -0.62 -8.64 -14.26
CA ASN A 88 -1.95 -9.18 -13.95
C ASN A 88 -2.92 -8.98 -15.12
N LEU A 89 -2.91 -7.82 -15.77
CA LEU A 89 -3.72 -7.57 -16.95
C LEU A 89 -3.36 -8.51 -18.12
N LEU A 90 -2.06 -8.72 -18.34
CA LEU A 90 -1.58 -9.61 -19.40
C LEU A 90 -2.00 -11.06 -19.15
N LYS A 91 -1.91 -11.54 -17.90
CA LYS A 91 -2.41 -12.87 -17.52
C LYS A 91 -3.90 -13.01 -17.80
N LEU A 92 -4.71 -12.04 -17.37
CA LEU A 92 -6.15 -12.06 -17.63
C LEU A 92 -6.47 -12.08 -19.13
N LYS A 93 -5.76 -11.29 -19.94
CA LYS A 93 -5.92 -11.30 -21.40
C LYS A 93 -5.59 -12.67 -22.00
N PHE A 94 -4.52 -13.30 -21.50
CA PHE A 94 -4.12 -14.62 -21.96
C PHE A 94 -5.18 -15.68 -21.62
N ASP A 95 -5.69 -15.67 -20.40
CA ASP A 95 -6.74 -16.60 -19.97
C ASP A 95 -8.01 -16.45 -20.82
N VAL A 96 -8.47 -15.22 -21.04
CA VAL A 96 -9.65 -14.95 -21.90
C VAL A 96 -9.39 -15.41 -23.33
N LEU A 97 -8.21 -15.15 -23.89
CA LEU A 97 -7.89 -15.59 -25.25
C LEU A 97 -7.83 -17.11 -25.36
N LEU A 98 -7.33 -17.82 -24.35
CA LEU A 98 -7.36 -19.27 -24.31
C LEU A 98 -8.79 -19.80 -24.26
N ASP A 99 -9.66 -19.21 -23.44
CA ASP A 99 -11.07 -19.59 -23.39
C ASP A 99 -11.77 -19.37 -24.74
N MET A 100 -11.50 -18.24 -25.41
CA MET A 100 -12.06 -17.98 -26.74
C MET A 100 -11.54 -18.94 -27.81
N LEU A 101 -10.25 -19.29 -27.78
CA LEU A 101 -9.66 -20.25 -28.71
C LEU A 101 -10.18 -21.67 -28.48
N THR A 102 -10.35 -22.07 -27.22
CA THR A 102 -10.90 -23.39 -26.88
C THR A 102 -12.36 -23.49 -27.30
N GLN A 103 -13.17 -22.46 -27.05
CA GLN A 103 -14.55 -22.39 -27.53
C GLN A 103 -14.63 -22.46 -29.06
N THR A 104 -13.85 -21.63 -29.77
CA THR A 104 -13.83 -21.64 -31.25
C THR A 104 -13.42 -23.00 -31.80
N THR A 105 -12.46 -23.67 -31.15
CA THR A 105 -12.00 -25.00 -31.55
C THR A 105 -13.07 -26.06 -31.33
N ALA A 106 -13.79 -26.00 -30.20
CA ALA A 106 -14.91 -26.89 -29.91
C ALA A 106 -16.06 -26.70 -30.93
N ASP A 107 -16.41 -25.45 -31.24
CA ASP A 107 -17.45 -25.11 -32.22
C ASP A 107 -17.08 -25.63 -33.62
N ALA A 108 -15.83 -25.43 -34.06
CA ALA A 108 -15.34 -25.94 -35.34
C ALA A 108 -15.37 -27.48 -35.41
N HIS A 109 -15.05 -28.16 -34.31
CA HIS A 109 -15.15 -29.61 -34.24
C HIS A 109 -16.60 -30.08 -34.34
N SER A 110 -17.52 -29.43 -33.62
CA SER A 110 -18.96 -29.73 -33.68
C SER A 110 -19.52 -29.56 -35.09
N GLN A 111 -19.20 -28.44 -35.76
CA GLN A 111 -19.62 -28.17 -37.13
C GLN A 111 -19.07 -29.20 -38.12
N LYS A 112 -17.80 -29.62 -37.95
CA LYS A 112 -17.20 -30.66 -38.79
C LYS A 112 -17.91 -32.00 -38.61
N GLU A 113 -18.25 -32.36 -37.38
CA GLU A 113 -18.97 -33.59 -37.10
C GLU A 113 -20.38 -33.57 -37.70
N GLU A 114 -21.10 -32.45 -37.60
CA GLU A 114 -22.41 -32.27 -38.24
C GLU A 114 -22.34 -32.39 -39.77
N LEU A 115 -21.35 -31.78 -40.41
CA LEU A 115 -21.14 -31.88 -41.85
C LEU A 115 -20.87 -33.33 -42.29
N GLU A 116 -20.05 -34.07 -41.55
CA GLU A 116 -19.81 -35.49 -41.85
C GLU A 116 -21.07 -36.35 -41.67
N ARG A 117 -21.88 -36.07 -40.62
CA ARG A 117 -23.18 -36.74 -40.42
C ARG A 117 -24.14 -36.46 -41.59
N LEU A 118 -24.27 -35.20 -42.01
CA LEU A 118 -25.12 -34.80 -43.14
C LEU A 118 -24.67 -35.43 -44.46
N LYS A 119 -23.35 -35.45 -44.71
CA LYS A 119 -22.76 -36.09 -45.89
C LYS A 119 -23.06 -37.59 -45.93
N ASN A 120 -22.92 -38.28 -44.79
CA ASN A 120 -23.24 -39.70 -44.68
C ASN A 120 -24.73 -39.98 -44.95
N ASN A 121 -25.63 -39.18 -44.38
CA ASN A 121 -27.07 -39.30 -44.61
C ASN A 121 -27.44 -39.06 -46.08
N PHE A 122 -26.84 -38.05 -46.72
CA PHE A 122 -27.06 -37.76 -48.14
C PHE A 122 -26.57 -38.91 -49.04
N SER A 123 -25.38 -39.46 -48.77
CA SER A 123 -24.86 -40.63 -49.49
C SER A 123 -25.70 -41.89 -49.28
N HIS A 124 -26.29 -42.08 -48.09
CA HIS A 124 -27.20 -43.20 -47.83
C HIS A 124 -28.51 -43.05 -48.61
N ASN A 125 -29.16 -41.88 -48.55
CA ASN A 125 -30.40 -41.62 -49.30
C ASN A 125 -30.23 -41.75 -50.82
N LYS A 126 -29.08 -41.33 -51.37
CA LYS A 126 -28.79 -41.52 -52.81
C LYS A 126 -28.73 -42.98 -53.24
N ARG A 127 -28.32 -43.91 -52.36
CA ARG A 127 -28.27 -45.35 -52.67
C ARG A 127 -29.63 -46.04 -52.56
N VAL A 128 -30.57 -45.48 -51.81
CA VAL A 128 -31.91 -46.06 -51.61
C VAL A 128 -32.86 -45.70 -52.76
N VAL A 129 -32.57 -44.62 -53.51
CA VAL A 129 -33.42 -44.09 -54.59
C VAL A 129 -33.00 -44.60 -55.99
N VAL A 130 -31.89 -45.33 -56.09
CA VAL A 130 -31.41 -46.01 -57.33
C VAL A 130 -31.66 -47.50 -57.20
#